data_AF-A0A1W9N605-F1
#
_entry.id   AF-A0A1W9N605-F1
#
_cell.length_a   1.000
_cell.length_b   1.000
_cell.length_c   1.000
_cell.angle_alpha   90.00
_cell.angle_beta   90.00
_cell.angle_gamma   90.00
#
_symmetry.space_group_name_H-M   'P 1'
#
loop_
_entity.id
_entity.type
_entity.pdbx_description
1 polymer ?
#
loop_
_entity_poly.entity_id
_entity_poly.type
_entity_poly.pdbx_seq_one_letter_code
_entity_poly.pdbx_strand_id
1 'polypeptide(L)'
;MARIDDYINAKKIAVESLAAASFEALLQRSGFESRGEKMFRIPFLNRVYGVSFPDFEFKDESAAEKDVPIQEQVLILHYMMNARISEPTDKRIAYREIPGASFYFSAFVKRAIDPLKKVFGQNIPGLLKASEQLGGIPAGIGDAGFEFRLFPYISLQLVIWAGDEEFTPEANILFEETIGEILSPEDAAWLAGMLVYRLISLNPIRS
;
A
#
# COMPACT_ATOMS: atom_id res chain seq x y z
N MET A 1 -14.75 -9.37 -8.91
CA MET A 1 -13.29 -9.43 -8.71
C MET A 1 -12.67 -9.38 -10.10
N ALA A 2 -11.66 -8.52 -10.33
CA ALA A 2 -10.98 -8.49 -11.62
C ALA A 2 -10.39 -9.87 -11.94
N ARG A 3 -10.44 -10.27 -13.21
CA ARG A 3 -9.87 -11.53 -13.66
C ARG A 3 -8.35 -11.40 -13.68
N ILE A 4 -7.65 -12.53 -13.58
CA ILE A 4 -6.19 -12.55 -13.70
C ILE A 4 -5.73 -11.89 -15.02
N ASP A 5 -6.50 -12.10 -16.10
CA ASP A 5 -6.26 -11.48 -17.42
C ASP A 5 -6.24 -9.95 -17.37
N ASP A 6 -7.10 -9.33 -16.54
CA ASP A 6 -7.17 -7.89 -16.38
C ASP A 6 -5.86 -7.34 -15.78
N TYR A 7 -5.28 -8.05 -14.80
CA TYR A 7 -4.00 -7.68 -14.19
C TYR A 7 -2.82 -7.91 -15.12
N ILE A 8 -2.83 -8.98 -15.91
CA ILE A 8 -1.80 -9.23 -16.93
C ILE A 8 -1.79 -8.09 -17.95
N ASN A 9 -2.97 -7.69 -18.41
CA ASN A 9 -3.10 -6.58 -19.35
C ASN A 9 -2.68 -5.24 -18.72
N ALA A 10 -3.10 -4.95 -17.48
CA ALA A 10 -2.69 -3.75 -16.76
C ALA A 10 -1.16 -3.69 -16.59
N LYS A 11 -0.52 -4.80 -16.20
CA LYS A 11 0.94 -4.89 -16.12
C LYS A 11 1.57 -4.59 -17.47
N LYS A 12 1.09 -5.21 -18.55
CA LYS A 12 1.63 -5.02 -19.91
C LYS A 12 1.60 -3.54 -20.32
N ILE A 13 0.45 -2.88 -20.16
CA ILE A 13 0.29 -1.46 -20.50
C ILE A 13 1.23 -0.58 -19.67
N ALA A 14 1.34 -0.85 -18.37
CA ALA A 14 2.23 -0.09 -17.49
C ALA A 14 3.70 -0.26 -17.88
N VAL A 15 4.13 -1.48 -18.20
CA VAL A 15 5.50 -1.77 -18.67
C VAL A 15 5.80 -1.05 -19.99
N GLU A 16 4.89 -1.13 -20.97
CA GLU A 16 5.06 -0.44 -22.26
C GLU A 16 5.20 1.08 -22.07
N SER A 17 4.41 1.67 -21.17
CA SER A 17 4.50 3.09 -20.85
C SER A 17 5.81 3.47 -20.14
N LEU A 18 6.23 2.69 -19.15
CA LEU A 18 7.42 2.96 -18.35
C LEU A 18 8.71 2.76 -19.15
N ALA A 19 8.76 1.76 -20.04
CA ALA A 19 9.92 1.46 -20.88
C ALA A 19 10.25 2.58 -21.87
N ALA A 20 9.33 3.52 -22.12
CA ALA A 20 9.58 4.70 -22.95
C ALA A 20 10.43 5.78 -22.25
N ALA A 21 10.60 5.72 -20.93
CA ALA A 21 11.44 6.63 -20.15
C ALA A 21 12.83 6.04 -19.86
N SER A 22 13.82 6.89 -19.54
CA SER A 22 15.13 6.39 -19.10
C SER A 22 15.09 5.88 -17.66
N PHE A 23 16.00 4.95 -17.34
CA PHE A 23 16.11 4.39 -16.00
C PHE A 23 16.34 5.47 -14.93
N GLU A 24 17.18 6.46 -15.22
CA GLU A 24 17.49 7.57 -14.32
C GLU A 24 16.27 8.46 -14.07
N ALA A 25 15.47 8.73 -15.11
CA ALA A 25 14.25 9.50 -14.98
C ALA A 25 13.23 8.75 -14.10
N LEU A 26 13.14 7.43 -14.23
CA LEU A 26 12.28 6.60 -13.39
C LEU A 26 12.74 6.56 -11.93
N LEU A 27 14.05 6.48 -11.67
CA LEU A 27 14.60 6.56 -10.30
C LEU A 27 14.24 7.88 -9.64
N GLN A 28 14.53 9.00 -10.31
CA GLN A 28 14.23 10.32 -9.79
C GLN A 28 12.72 10.50 -9.54
N ARG A 29 11.90 10.05 -10.50
CA ARG A 29 10.45 10.20 -10.45
C ARG A 29 9.81 9.34 -9.35
N SER A 30 10.27 8.11 -9.17
CA SER A 30 9.70 7.17 -8.19
C SER A 30 10.28 7.32 -6.79
N GLY A 31 11.46 7.93 -6.64
CA GLY A 31 12.17 7.97 -5.37
C GLY A 31 12.73 6.62 -4.92
N PHE A 32 12.73 5.60 -5.78
CA PHE A 32 13.36 4.32 -5.50
C PHE A 32 14.87 4.38 -5.66
N GLU A 33 15.56 3.43 -5.01
CA GLU A 33 16.99 3.27 -5.11
C GLU A 33 17.36 2.35 -6.28
N SER A 34 18.56 2.52 -6.82
CA SER A 34 19.14 1.57 -7.78
C SER A 34 19.94 0.48 -7.07
N ARG A 35 19.86 -0.73 -7.59
CA ARG A 35 20.75 -1.85 -7.25
C ARG A 35 21.54 -2.27 -8.49
N GLY A 36 22.72 -1.69 -8.70
CA GLY A 36 23.51 -1.90 -9.92
C GLY A 36 23.05 -0.99 -11.07
N GLU A 37 23.28 -1.39 -12.32
CA GLU A 37 23.10 -0.49 -13.46
C GLU A 37 21.64 -0.36 -13.96
N LYS A 38 20.81 -1.40 -13.82
CA LYS A 38 19.45 -1.44 -14.42
C LYS A 38 18.45 -2.22 -13.59
N MET A 39 18.47 -2.01 -12.28
CA MET A 39 17.54 -2.68 -11.38
C MET A 39 17.10 -1.73 -10.27
N PHE A 40 15.79 -1.59 -10.11
CA PHE A 40 15.19 -0.87 -8.99
C PHE A 40 15.21 -1.75 -7.75
N ARG A 41 15.49 -1.15 -6.61
CA ARG A 41 15.28 -1.75 -5.30
C ARG A 41 14.05 -1.11 -4.68
N ILE A 42 12.99 -1.90 -4.51
CA ILE A 42 11.66 -1.43 -4.11
C ILE A 42 11.28 -2.05 -2.77
N PRO A 43 11.46 -1.34 -1.65
CA PRO A 43 10.83 -1.71 -0.40
C PRO A 43 9.31 -1.59 -0.55
N PHE A 44 8.58 -2.66 -0.24
CA PHE A 44 7.13 -2.65 -0.22
C PHE A 44 6.62 -3.52 0.92
N LEU A 45 5.88 -2.90 1.85
CA LEU A 45 5.51 -3.51 3.12
C LEU A 45 6.79 -3.94 3.88
N ASN A 46 6.93 -5.21 4.26
CA ASN A 46 8.14 -5.76 4.88
C ASN A 46 8.95 -6.66 3.93
N ARG A 47 8.83 -6.43 2.62
CA ARG A 47 9.60 -7.12 1.57
C ARG A 47 10.40 -6.10 0.77
N VAL A 48 11.41 -6.59 0.07
CA VAL A 48 12.18 -5.80 -0.88
C VAL A 48 12.16 -6.53 -2.21
N TYR A 49 11.77 -5.83 -3.27
CA TYR A 49 11.73 -6.34 -4.62
C TYR A 49 12.87 -5.77 -5.45
N GLY A 50 13.57 -6.65 -6.16
CA GLY A 50 14.42 -6.27 -7.28
C GLY A 50 13.57 -6.25 -8.55
N VAL A 51 13.56 -5.13 -9.27
CA VAL A 51 12.81 -4.98 -10.52
C VAL A 51 13.75 -4.57 -11.64
N SER A 52 13.88 -5.41 -12.67
CA SER A 52 14.79 -5.14 -13.79
C SER A 52 14.25 -4.06 -14.74
N PHE A 53 15.15 -3.39 -15.45
CA PHE A 53 14.82 -2.44 -16.52
C PHE A 53 15.50 -2.89 -17.84
N PRO A 54 14.80 -2.85 -19.00
CA PRO A 54 13.50 -2.21 -19.27
C PRO A 54 12.28 -3.15 -19.23
N ASP A 55 12.45 -4.39 -18.84
CA ASP A 55 11.45 -5.46 -18.88
C ASP A 55 10.53 -5.54 -17.65
N PHE A 56 10.95 -4.95 -16.52
CA PHE A 56 10.20 -4.94 -15.25
C PHE A 56 9.85 -6.34 -14.76
N GLU A 57 10.83 -7.25 -14.75
CA GLU A 57 10.72 -8.53 -14.06
C GLU A 57 10.92 -8.34 -12.56
N PHE A 58 9.99 -8.85 -11.76
CA PHE A 58 10.00 -8.72 -10.31
C PHE A 58 10.61 -9.97 -9.67
N LYS A 59 11.52 -9.77 -8.71
CA LYS A 59 12.08 -10.82 -7.86
C LYS A 59 11.99 -10.40 -6.39
N ASP A 60 11.51 -11.32 -5.55
CA ASP A 60 11.51 -11.12 -4.10
C ASP A 60 12.91 -11.38 -3.53
N GLU A 61 13.55 -10.33 -3.01
CA GLU A 61 14.89 -10.45 -2.41
C GLU A 61 14.88 -11.28 -1.11
N SER A 62 13.73 -11.32 -0.42
CA SER A 62 13.56 -12.10 0.80
C SER A 62 13.20 -13.56 0.54
N ALA A 63 12.71 -13.88 -0.67
CA ALA A 63 12.28 -15.22 -1.06
C ALA A 63 12.35 -15.41 -2.58
N ALA A 64 13.58 -15.54 -3.12
CA ALA A 64 13.82 -15.58 -4.57
C ALA A 64 13.03 -16.66 -5.34
N GLU A 65 12.63 -17.74 -4.67
CA GLU A 65 11.85 -18.85 -5.23
C GLU A 65 10.34 -18.60 -5.28
N LYS A 66 9.86 -17.45 -4.76
CA LYS A 66 8.43 -17.10 -4.75
C LYS A 66 8.16 -16.01 -5.78
N ASP A 67 7.14 -16.26 -6.60
CA ASP A 67 6.60 -15.24 -7.50
C ASP A 67 6.01 -14.07 -6.71
N VAL A 68 6.33 -12.86 -7.16
CA VAL A 68 5.69 -11.64 -6.65
C VAL A 68 4.24 -11.61 -7.16
N PRO A 69 3.23 -11.42 -6.30
CA PRO A 69 1.83 -11.40 -6.75
C PRO A 69 1.57 -10.32 -7.79
N ILE A 70 0.85 -10.66 -8.88
CA ILE A 70 0.63 -9.75 -10.01
C ILE A 70 -0.04 -8.43 -9.60
N GLN A 71 -0.90 -8.44 -8.59
CA GLN A 71 -1.56 -7.24 -8.07
C GLN A 71 -0.56 -6.27 -7.43
N GLU A 72 0.46 -6.79 -6.74
CA GLU A 72 1.53 -5.97 -6.17
C GLU A 72 2.40 -5.38 -7.28
N GLN A 73 2.71 -6.18 -8.31
CA GLN A 73 3.47 -5.70 -9.47
C GLN A 73 2.73 -4.55 -10.15
N VAL A 74 1.43 -4.71 -10.44
CA VAL A 74 0.60 -3.67 -11.07
C VAL A 74 0.57 -2.41 -10.22
N LEU A 75 0.33 -2.53 -8.91
CA LEU A 75 0.28 -1.39 -8.00
C LEU A 75 1.61 -0.62 -7.97
N ILE A 76 2.74 -1.32 -7.91
CA ILE A 76 4.08 -0.72 -7.93
C ILE A 76 4.33 -0.01 -9.27
N LEU A 77 3.95 -0.63 -10.39
CA LEU A 77 4.14 -0.01 -11.71
C LEU A 77 3.25 1.24 -11.86
N HIS A 78 1.99 1.21 -11.42
CA HIS A 78 1.11 2.37 -11.41
C HIS A 78 1.66 3.50 -10.53
N TYR A 79 2.24 3.17 -9.37
CA TYR A 79 3.00 4.14 -8.58
C TYR A 79 4.15 4.75 -9.39
N MET A 80 5.01 3.93 -10.00
CA MET A 80 6.15 4.42 -10.79
C MET A 80 5.76 5.29 -11.99
N MET A 81 4.57 5.09 -12.56
CA MET A 81 4.06 5.90 -13.67
C MET A 81 3.72 7.33 -13.22
N ASN A 82 3.07 7.47 -12.07
CA ASN A 82 2.44 8.73 -11.63
C ASN A 82 3.15 9.41 -10.47
N ALA A 83 4.06 8.70 -9.80
CA ALA A 83 4.85 9.20 -8.69
C ALA A 83 5.52 10.50 -9.09
N ARG A 84 5.49 11.46 -8.17
CA ARG A 84 6.17 12.73 -8.31
C ARG A 84 6.47 13.24 -6.93
N ILE A 85 7.57 13.97 -6.81
CA ILE A 85 7.84 14.76 -5.62
C ILE A 85 6.74 15.82 -5.55
N SER A 86 5.86 15.71 -4.57
CA SER A 86 4.90 16.76 -4.22
C SER A 86 5.44 17.55 -3.03
N GLU A 87 4.93 18.76 -2.83
CA GLU A 87 5.14 19.47 -1.58
C GLU A 87 4.59 18.61 -0.42
N PRO A 88 5.34 18.48 0.69
CA PRO A 88 4.83 17.80 1.87
C PRO A 88 3.54 18.47 2.34
N THR A 89 2.52 17.66 2.62
CA THR A 89 1.26 18.11 3.21
C THR A 89 0.98 17.29 4.45
N ASP A 90 0.69 17.98 5.55
CA ASP A 90 0.26 17.34 6.80
C ASP A 90 -1.24 17.01 6.76
N LYS A 91 -1.93 17.36 5.68
CA LYS A 91 -3.37 17.16 5.56
C LYS A 91 -3.69 15.72 5.19
N ARG A 92 -4.44 15.08 6.08
CA ARG A 92 -4.97 13.74 5.92
C ARG A 92 -6.45 13.80 5.53
N ILE A 93 -6.83 12.96 4.58
CA ILE A 93 -8.20 12.83 4.07
C ILE A 93 -8.71 11.40 4.23
N ALA A 94 -10.02 11.23 4.40
CA ALA A 94 -10.67 9.93 4.34
C ALA A 94 -10.75 9.45 2.89
N TYR A 95 -10.84 8.14 2.69
CA TYR A 95 -10.91 7.55 1.34
C TYR A 95 -12.01 8.16 0.44
N ARG A 96 -13.18 8.50 1.01
CA ARG A 96 -14.31 9.08 0.24
C ARG A 96 -14.00 10.46 -0.34
N GLU A 97 -13.04 11.16 0.23
CA GLU A 97 -12.67 12.51 -0.20
C GLU A 97 -11.71 12.48 -1.39
N ILE A 98 -11.13 11.31 -1.71
CA ILE A 98 -10.35 11.12 -2.93
C ILE A 98 -11.29 11.26 -4.14
N PRO A 99 -10.98 12.12 -5.13
CA PRO A 99 -11.82 12.30 -6.31
C PRO A 99 -12.13 10.97 -7.01
N GLY A 100 -13.42 10.67 -7.22
CA GLY A 100 -13.89 9.43 -7.84
C GLY A 100 -13.97 8.21 -6.91
N ALA A 101 -13.59 8.32 -5.64
CA ALA A 101 -13.58 7.18 -4.72
C ALA A 101 -14.96 6.64 -4.34
N SER A 102 -16.03 7.42 -4.53
CA SER A 102 -17.41 6.99 -4.27
C SER A 102 -17.78 5.68 -4.99
N PHE A 103 -17.25 5.45 -6.21
CA PHE A 103 -17.51 4.22 -6.97
C PHE A 103 -16.87 2.97 -6.35
N TYR A 104 -15.79 3.16 -5.60
CA TYR A 104 -14.97 2.07 -5.03
C TYR A 104 -15.13 1.95 -3.51
N PHE A 105 -15.87 2.85 -2.86
CA PHE A 105 -15.95 2.91 -1.40
C PHE A 105 -16.41 1.60 -0.76
N SER A 106 -17.43 0.95 -1.32
CA SER A 106 -17.92 -0.33 -0.79
C SER A 106 -16.87 -1.45 -0.88
N ALA A 107 -16.07 -1.45 -1.95
CA ALA A 107 -14.97 -2.40 -2.12
C ALA A 107 -13.80 -2.07 -1.18
N PHE A 108 -13.49 -0.79 -0.97
CA PHE A 108 -12.51 -0.33 0.01
C PHE A 108 -12.88 -0.78 1.42
N VAL A 109 -14.12 -0.54 1.86
CA VAL A 109 -14.59 -0.96 3.20
C VAL A 109 -14.43 -2.46 3.39
N LYS A 110 -14.95 -3.27 2.46
CA LYS A 110 -14.88 -4.72 2.55
C LYS A 110 -13.46 -5.27 2.53
N ARG A 111 -12.53 -4.57 1.86
CA ARG A 111 -11.14 -5.03 1.69
C ARG A 111 -10.23 -4.58 2.82
N ALA A 112 -10.44 -3.39 3.37
CA ALA A 112 -9.51 -2.76 4.30
C ALA A 112 -10.14 -2.51 5.67
N ILE A 113 -11.27 -1.81 5.76
CA ILE A 113 -11.88 -1.43 7.04
C ILE A 113 -12.47 -2.66 7.75
N ASP A 114 -13.29 -3.47 7.08
CA ASP A 114 -13.96 -4.61 7.73
C ASP A 114 -12.95 -5.65 8.28
N PRO A 115 -11.91 -6.08 7.53
CA PRO A 115 -10.92 -7.01 8.07
C PRO A 115 -10.09 -6.40 9.20
N LEU A 116 -9.77 -5.11 9.11
CA LEU A 116 -9.05 -4.38 10.14
C LEU A 116 -9.84 -4.39 11.46
N LYS A 117 -11.11 -3.94 11.42
CA LYS A 117 -12.03 -3.96 12.56
C LYS A 117 -12.18 -5.36 13.12
N LYS A 118 -12.43 -6.34 12.27
CA LYS A 118 -12.69 -7.72 12.67
C LYS A 118 -11.52 -8.36 13.42
N VAL A 119 -10.29 -8.11 12.99
CA VAL A 119 -9.11 -8.76 13.58
C VAL A 119 -8.55 -7.97 14.76
N PHE A 120 -8.59 -6.64 14.70
CA PHE A 120 -7.86 -5.79 15.64
C PHE A 120 -8.77 -4.94 16.54
N GLY A 121 -10.08 -4.84 16.27
CA GLY A 121 -11.00 -4.00 17.03
C GLY A 121 -11.15 -4.34 18.51
N GLN A 122 -10.80 -5.56 18.92
CA GLN A 122 -10.68 -5.98 20.33
C GLN A 122 -9.27 -6.48 20.68
N ASN A 123 -8.30 -6.25 19.79
CA ASN A 123 -6.94 -6.78 19.91
C ASN A 123 -5.90 -5.70 19.54
N ILE A 124 -5.94 -4.59 20.27
CA ILE A 124 -4.95 -3.51 20.17
C ILE A 124 -3.51 -4.02 20.39
N PRO A 125 -3.22 -4.92 21.36
CA PRO A 125 -1.87 -5.46 21.52
C PRO A 125 -1.36 -6.22 20.29
N GLY A 126 -2.24 -6.95 19.60
CA GLY A 126 -1.92 -7.63 18.35
C GLY A 126 -1.64 -6.65 17.22
N LEU A 127 -2.39 -5.55 17.13
CA LEU A 127 -2.14 -4.48 16.16
C LEU A 127 -0.77 -3.85 16.41
N LEU A 128 -0.47 -3.47 17.65
CA LEU A 128 0.82 -2.86 18.03
C LEU A 128 2.00 -3.73 17.56
N LYS A 129 2.00 -5.02 17.91
CA LYS A 129 3.07 -5.95 17.52
C LYS A 129 3.19 -6.14 16.00
N ALA A 130 2.07 -6.16 15.28
CA ALA A 130 2.07 -6.27 13.83
C ALA A 130 2.58 -4.99 13.16
N SER A 131 2.17 -3.82 13.68
CA SER A 131 2.61 -2.51 13.22
C SER A 131 4.12 -2.32 13.42
N GLU A 132 4.66 -2.67 14.58
CA GLU A 132 6.11 -2.60 14.88
C GLU A 132 6.93 -3.43 13.87
N GLN A 133 6.49 -4.66 13.59
CA GLN A 133 7.14 -5.53 12.61
C GLN A 133 7.10 -4.98 11.18
N LEU A 134 6.12 -4.13 10.86
CA LEU A 134 5.95 -3.51 9.55
C LEU A 134 6.54 -2.08 9.50
N GLY A 135 7.23 -1.63 10.55
CA GLY A 135 7.82 -0.30 10.63
C GLY A 135 6.80 0.83 10.79
N GLY A 136 5.61 0.52 11.31
CA GLY A 136 4.57 1.51 11.61
C GLY A 136 4.99 2.45 12.74
N ILE A 137 4.73 3.75 12.56
CA ILE A 137 5.06 4.79 13.52
C ILE A 137 3.79 5.14 14.31
N PRO A 138 3.78 5.11 15.66
CA PRO A 138 2.63 5.52 16.45
C PRO A 138 2.20 6.95 16.14
N ALA A 139 0.90 7.17 15.93
CA ALA A 139 0.37 8.44 15.46
C ALA A 139 -0.55 9.16 16.46
N GLY A 140 -0.72 8.61 17.67
CA GLY A 140 -1.42 9.29 18.78
C GLY A 140 -2.91 9.58 18.54
N ILE A 141 -3.58 8.82 17.67
CA ILE A 141 -5.01 8.98 17.34
C ILE A 141 -5.80 7.70 17.62
N GLY A 142 -7.07 7.86 18.00
CA GLY A 142 -7.93 6.74 18.43
C GLY A 142 -7.39 6.04 19.68
N ASP A 143 -7.84 4.82 19.92
CA ASP A 143 -7.24 3.94 20.94
C ASP A 143 -5.92 3.33 20.44
N ALA A 144 -5.80 3.19 19.12
CA ALA A 144 -4.55 2.87 18.46
C ALA A 144 -4.48 3.48 17.06
N GLY A 145 -3.37 4.16 16.76
CA GLY A 145 -3.14 4.78 15.46
C GLY A 145 -1.69 4.63 15.02
N PHE A 146 -1.49 4.31 13.74
CA PHE A 146 -0.16 4.08 13.16
C PHE A 146 -0.06 4.67 11.76
N GLU A 147 1.08 5.28 11.46
CA GLU A 147 1.45 5.71 10.13
C GLU A 147 2.41 4.71 9.48
N PHE A 148 2.17 4.40 8.21
CA PHE A 148 3.01 3.51 7.41
C PHE A 148 3.43 4.22 6.12
N ARG A 149 4.73 4.38 5.92
CA ARG A 149 5.29 4.81 4.63
C ARG A 149 5.43 3.57 3.72
N LEU A 150 4.53 3.45 2.75
CA LEU A 150 4.43 2.28 1.87
C LEU A 150 5.20 2.43 0.57
N PHE A 151 5.34 3.69 0.12
CA PHE A 151 6.19 4.11 -0.98
C PHE A 151 6.91 5.41 -0.60
N PRO A 152 7.96 5.83 -1.33
CA PRO A 152 8.67 7.09 -1.04
C PRO A 152 7.76 8.31 -0.86
N TYR A 153 6.66 8.39 -1.63
CA TYR A 153 5.72 9.51 -1.61
C TYR A 153 4.29 9.12 -1.21
N ILE A 154 4.11 7.96 -0.57
CA ILE A 154 2.80 7.53 -0.07
C ILE A 154 2.92 6.96 1.34
N SER A 155 2.22 7.61 2.25
CA SER A 155 1.98 7.15 3.61
C SER A 155 0.48 7.00 3.88
N LEU A 156 0.12 5.98 4.65
CA LEU A 156 -1.24 5.76 5.14
C LEU A 156 -1.26 5.83 6.66
N GLN A 157 -2.30 6.43 7.22
CA GLN A 157 -2.52 6.46 8.66
C GLN A 157 -3.74 5.61 9.00
N LEU A 158 -3.52 4.55 9.76
CA LEU A 158 -4.55 3.66 10.26
C LEU A 158 -4.99 4.13 11.65
N VAL A 159 -6.28 4.11 11.93
CA VAL A 159 -6.85 4.38 13.25
C VAL A 159 -7.89 3.34 13.63
N ILE A 160 -7.85 2.89 14.89
CA ILE A 160 -8.86 2.05 15.52
C ILE A 160 -9.38 2.72 16.79
N TRP A 161 -10.69 2.69 16.96
CA TRP A 161 -11.38 2.84 18.23
C TRP A 161 -11.84 1.45 18.67
N ALA A 162 -11.32 0.98 19.80
CA ALA A 162 -11.61 -0.33 20.31
C ALA A 162 -13.08 -0.42 20.73
N GLY A 163 -13.69 -1.57 20.48
CA GLY A 163 -15.02 -1.83 20.99
C GLY A 163 -14.95 -2.25 22.46
N ASP A 164 -16.04 -2.01 23.17
CA ASP A 164 -16.26 -2.47 24.53
C ASP A 164 -17.57 -3.28 24.62
N GLU A 165 -18.12 -3.43 25.82
CA GLU A 165 -19.38 -4.16 26.03
C GLU A 165 -20.60 -3.43 25.44
N GLU A 166 -20.51 -2.12 25.24
CA GLU A 166 -21.62 -1.26 24.80
C GLU A 166 -21.49 -0.85 23.32
N PHE A 167 -20.27 -0.75 22.80
CA PHE A 167 -19.98 -0.23 21.46
C PHE A 167 -19.15 -1.21 20.61
N THR A 168 -19.56 -1.36 19.35
CA THR A 168 -18.75 -2.10 18.36
C THR A 168 -17.48 -1.32 18.01
N PRO A 169 -16.35 -2.00 17.74
CA PRO A 169 -15.13 -1.30 17.32
C PRO A 169 -15.36 -0.51 16.04
N GLU A 170 -14.59 0.55 15.86
CA GLU A 170 -14.53 1.35 14.64
C GLU A 170 -13.10 1.47 14.13
N ALA A 171 -12.95 1.65 12.82
CA ALA A 171 -11.63 1.88 12.21
C ALA A 171 -11.74 2.76 10.98
N ASN A 172 -10.66 3.47 10.69
CA ASN A 172 -10.51 4.23 9.47
C ASN A 172 -9.07 4.18 8.95
N ILE A 173 -8.90 4.47 7.67
CA ILE A 173 -7.59 4.65 7.04
C ILE A 173 -7.61 6.00 6.34
N LEU A 174 -6.69 6.85 6.73
CA LEU A 174 -6.49 8.18 6.21
C LEU A 174 -5.32 8.19 5.23
N PHE A 175 -5.43 9.04 4.23
CA PHE A 175 -4.50 9.18 3.13
C PHE A 175 -3.96 10.60 3.12
N GLU A 176 -2.75 10.81 2.60
CA GLU A 176 -2.32 12.16 2.23
C GLU A 176 -3.26 12.73 1.16
N GLU A 177 -3.55 14.03 1.20
CA GLU A 177 -4.49 14.63 0.23
C GLU A 177 -4.02 14.51 -1.23
N THR A 178 -2.71 14.37 -1.44
CA THR A 178 -2.07 14.13 -2.74
C THR A 178 -2.22 12.69 -3.24
N ILE A 179 -2.85 11.77 -2.52
CA ILE A 179 -2.92 10.37 -2.96
C ILE A 179 -3.57 10.20 -4.34
N GLY A 180 -4.62 10.99 -4.63
CA GLY A 180 -5.36 10.93 -5.90
C GLY A 180 -4.57 11.44 -7.09
N GLU A 181 -3.43 12.09 -6.84
CA GLU A 181 -2.49 12.50 -7.85
C GLU A 181 -1.56 11.37 -8.32
N ILE A 182 -1.38 10.34 -7.47
CA ILE A 182 -0.43 9.25 -7.68
C ILE A 182 -1.16 7.94 -7.97
N LEU A 183 -2.21 7.62 -7.23
CA LEU A 183 -2.97 6.39 -7.37
C LEU A 183 -4.42 6.67 -7.76
N SER A 184 -4.95 5.81 -8.62
CA SER A 184 -6.39 5.73 -8.80
C SER A 184 -7.08 5.35 -7.48
N PRO A 185 -8.36 5.70 -7.27
CA PRO A 185 -9.08 5.24 -6.08
C PRO A 185 -9.04 3.71 -5.94
N GLU A 186 -9.16 2.97 -7.04
CA GLU A 186 -9.04 1.50 -7.02
C GLU A 186 -7.69 1.04 -6.47
N ASP A 187 -6.59 1.60 -6.95
CA ASP A 187 -5.24 1.28 -6.49
C ASP A 187 -5.02 1.69 -5.03
N ALA A 188 -5.55 2.84 -4.61
CA ALA A 188 -5.51 3.27 -3.21
C ALA A 188 -6.26 2.29 -2.29
N ALA A 189 -7.40 1.75 -2.73
CA ALA A 189 -8.12 0.72 -2.01
C ALA A 189 -7.36 -0.62 -1.96
N TRP A 190 -6.65 -0.98 -3.02
CA TRP A 190 -5.76 -2.15 -3.05
C TRP A 190 -4.58 -2.00 -2.10
N LEU A 191 -3.90 -0.85 -2.12
CA LEU A 191 -2.79 -0.53 -1.23
C LEU A 191 -3.20 -0.64 0.25
N ALA A 192 -4.32 -0.01 0.62
CA ALA A 192 -4.85 -0.07 1.98
C ALA A 192 -5.22 -1.51 2.37
N GLY A 193 -5.82 -2.27 1.46
CA GLY A 193 -6.10 -3.69 1.66
C GLY A 193 -4.84 -4.52 1.91
N MET A 194 -3.82 -4.37 1.06
CA MET A 194 -2.55 -5.08 1.18
C MET A 194 -1.86 -4.80 2.51
N LEU A 195 -1.86 -3.54 2.96
CA LEU A 195 -1.39 -3.16 4.30
C LEU A 195 -2.14 -3.93 5.39
N VAL A 196 -3.47 -3.89 5.38
CA VAL A 196 -4.30 -4.55 6.41
C VAL A 196 -4.07 -6.05 6.43
N TYR A 197 -4.10 -6.73 5.28
CA TYR A 197 -3.85 -8.18 5.23
C TYR A 197 -2.43 -8.55 5.65
N ARG A 198 -1.45 -7.66 5.39
CA ARG A 198 -0.09 -7.89 5.88
C ARG A 198 -0.01 -7.80 7.39
N LEU A 199 -0.61 -6.77 8.00
CA LEU A 199 -0.73 -6.66 9.46
C LEU A 199 -1.41 -7.89 10.05
N ILE A 200 -2.50 -8.36 9.45
CA ILE A 200 -3.19 -9.58 9.87
C ILE A 200 -2.26 -10.81 9.82
N SER A 201 -1.42 -10.93 8.78
CA SER A 201 -0.48 -12.05 8.66
C SER A 201 0.67 -12.01 9.67
N LEU A 202 1.01 -10.83 10.19
CA LEU A 202 2.05 -10.61 11.19
C LEU A 202 1.51 -10.62 12.63
N ASN A 203 0.18 -10.69 12.80
CA ASN A 203 -0.44 -10.76 14.11
C ASN A 203 -0.10 -12.12 14.77
N PRO A 204 0.64 -12.11 15.89
CA PRO A 204 1.12 -13.35 16.51
C PRO A 204 0.01 -14.17 17.20
N ILE A 205 -1.22 -13.65 17.33
CA ILE A 205 -2.34 -14.31 18.03
C ILE A 205 -3.18 -15.18 17.07
N ARG A 206 -2.62 -15.57 15.92
CA ARG A 206 -3.16 -16.68 15.11
C ARG A 206 -2.43 -17.98 15.47
N SER A 207 -2.76 -18.54 16.64
CA SER A 207 -2.57 -19.95 16.96
C SER A 207 -3.88 -20.69 16.80
#